data_AF-A0A8H5UK93-F1
#
_entry.id   AF-A0A8H5UK93-F1
#
_cell.length_a   1.000
_cell.length_b   1.000
_cell.length_c   1.000
_cell.angle_alpha   90.00
_cell.angle_beta   90.00
_cell.angle_gamma   90.00
#
_symmetry.space_group_name_H-M   'P 1'
#
loop_
_entity.id
_entity.type
_entity.pdbx_description
1 polymer ?
#
loop_
_entity_poly.entity_id
_entity_poly.type
_entity_poly.pdbx_seq_one_letter_code
_entity_poly.pdbx_strand_id
1 'polypeptide(L)'
;MNAFRSIAHYIWCVWVMFKLLCKIVLWMMLPFYGLTALSGLIQGAMFVHWYTGTLNEIARLLITNLIDIKTLKFVSDASGYSFLDGLSPVYEIPQIQSPLDWTSQLGLTRPSDWSSQNVENMANLDSLYRITPPYDEEPWQHWVYLSAQMEPWRQPDGPMLHDPWDQTFVKLLAYRDTHEALGRSNFHYVSCHKSFLCASWRVTAPALLHFSISNTTESQYYEELPDHELVSVRVFELPLREMPIPGVFPSYFEQMRALTASNLTFWTTKDTYSHFFQMSNQGLRIAAQLEKEYPWTYGLLVKAEIKWTSLWPIDDTWLRLTAYFIPFLCSAVPTYIFKHAQALFTDLKFPETSETVPEGKDPSAHSLQRLLDGLSDEDKAKCRKSSRGKRMLRNIEAELVKDDWDTPEEIIKDLNSALGLDKDGKVKSRR
;
A
#
# COMPACT_ATOMS: atom_id res chain seq x y z
N MET A 1 -11.81 36.66 -2.86
CA MET A 1 -10.75 37.49 -2.22
C MET A 1 -10.79 37.50 -0.69
N ASN A 2 -11.95 37.55 -0.02
CA ASN A 2 -12.01 37.59 1.45
C ASN A 2 -11.61 36.26 2.15
N ALA A 3 -11.89 35.10 1.54
CA ALA A 3 -11.49 33.80 2.08
C ALA A 3 -9.96 33.61 2.11
N PHE A 4 -9.24 34.03 1.07
CA PHE A 4 -7.78 33.96 0.99
C PHE A 4 -7.08 34.82 2.05
N ARG A 5 -7.61 36.02 2.34
CA ARG A 5 -7.10 36.87 3.43
C ARG A 5 -7.36 36.26 4.80
N SER A 6 -8.50 35.60 4.99
CA SER A 6 -8.85 34.94 6.24
C SER A 6 -7.98 33.70 6.50
N ILE A 7 -7.71 32.90 5.46
CA ILE A 7 -6.79 31.75 5.52
C ILE A 7 -5.36 32.22 5.77
N ALA A 8 -4.87 33.25 5.06
CA ALA A 8 -3.53 33.78 5.27
C ALA A 8 -3.36 34.38 6.68
N HIS A 9 -4.38 35.05 7.21
CA HIS A 9 -4.38 35.58 8.57
C HIS A 9 -4.45 34.47 9.62
N TYR A 10 -5.23 33.42 9.39
CA TYR A 10 -5.30 32.25 10.27
C TYR A 10 -3.96 31.49 10.28
N ILE A 11 -3.35 31.26 9.12
CA ILE A 11 -2.01 30.66 9.00
C ILE A 11 -0.98 31.53 9.73
N TRP A 12 -1.05 32.86 9.60
CA TRP A 12 -0.16 33.77 10.30
C TRP A 12 -0.35 33.74 11.82
N CYS A 13 -1.60 33.76 12.32
CA CYS A 13 -1.90 33.68 13.74
C CYS A 13 -1.49 32.33 14.35
N VAL A 14 -1.78 31.22 13.67
CA VAL A 14 -1.31 29.89 14.05
C VAL A 14 0.22 29.88 14.08
N TRP A 15 0.89 30.42 13.07
CA TRP A 15 2.35 30.50 13.01
C TRP A 15 2.97 31.35 14.12
N VAL A 16 2.35 32.46 14.50
CA VAL A 16 2.83 33.34 15.58
C VAL A 16 2.65 32.67 16.94
N MET A 17 1.47 32.10 17.22
CA MET A 17 1.20 31.37 18.46
C MET A 17 2.10 30.14 18.58
N PHE A 18 2.29 29.44 17.48
CA PHE A 18 3.17 28.30 17.36
C PHE A 18 4.64 28.67 17.62
N LYS A 19 5.13 29.78 17.04
CA LYS A 19 6.47 30.31 17.34
C LYS A 19 6.65 30.66 18.80
N LEU A 20 5.65 31.26 19.43
CA LEU A 20 5.71 31.64 20.85
C LEU A 20 5.78 30.39 21.76
N LEU A 21 4.94 29.39 21.46
CA LEU A 21 4.90 28.12 22.20
C LEU A 21 6.19 27.30 21.99
N CYS A 22 6.66 27.12 20.75
CA CYS A 22 7.93 26.43 20.47
C CYS A 22 9.08 27.17 21.17
N LYS A 23 9.09 28.52 21.24
CA LYS A 23 10.17 29.28 21.90
C LYS A 23 10.23 29.04 23.41
N ILE A 24 9.12 29.10 24.14
CA ILE A 24 9.13 28.92 25.60
C ILE A 24 9.51 27.47 25.97
N VAL A 25 8.96 26.49 25.25
CA VAL A 25 9.23 25.07 25.52
C VAL A 25 10.65 24.67 25.10
N LEU A 26 11.15 25.12 23.93
CA LEU A 26 12.53 24.83 23.52
C LEU A 26 13.54 25.40 24.50
N TRP A 27 13.36 26.65 24.95
CA TRP A 27 14.34 27.31 25.83
C TRP A 27 14.45 26.62 27.20
N MET A 28 13.36 26.07 27.73
CA MET A 28 13.41 25.32 29.00
C MET A 28 13.97 23.89 28.82
N MET A 29 13.76 23.27 27.66
CA MET A 29 14.21 21.90 27.39
C MET A 29 15.65 21.81 26.82
N LEU A 30 16.19 22.91 26.31
CA LEU A 30 17.47 22.97 25.60
C LEU A 30 18.69 22.38 26.35
N PRO A 31 18.86 22.57 27.68
CA PRO A 31 20.03 22.05 28.39
C PRO A 31 20.08 20.52 28.46
N PHE A 32 18.92 19.86 28.51
CA PHE A 32 18.83 18.40 28.72
C PHE A 32 18.37 17.66 27.45
N TYR A 33 17.53 18.28 26.63
CA TYR A 33 16.91 17.69 25.44
C TYR A 33 17.21 18.47 24.16
N GLY A 34 18.22 19.35 24.13
CA GLY A 34 18.57 20.13 22.94
C GLY A 34 18.88 19.25 21.72
N LEU A 35 19.56 18.12 21.91
CA LEU A 35 19.81 17.15 20.83
C LEU A 35 18.54 16.44 20.37
N THR A 36 17.67 16.04 21.30
CA THR A 36 16.36 15.44 20.99
C THR A 36 15.45 16.40 20.24
N ALA A 37 15.46 17.68 20.60
CA ALA A 37 14.71 18.72 19.90
C ALA A 37 15.26 18.97 18.49
N LEU A 38 16.58 19.02 18.33
CA LEU A 38 17.22 19.13 17.02
C LEU A 38 16.93 17.91 16.14
N SER A 39 16.98 16.72 16.72
CA SER A 39 16.62 15.45 16.08
C SER A 39 15.17 15.49 15.59
N GLY A 40 14.23 15.93 16.45
CA GLY A 40 12.83 16.13 16.07
C GLY A 40 12.66 17.09 14.88
N LEU A 41 13.32 18.25 14.87
CA LEU A 41 13.26 19.20 13.75
C LEU A 41 13.76 18.62 12.42
N ILE A 42 14.85 17.85 12.46
CA ILE A 42 15.42 17.24 11.26
C ILE A 42 14.50 16.12 10.77
N GLN A 43 14.06 15.25 11.69
CA GLN A 43 13.20 14.12 11.37
C GLN A 43 11.84 14.56 10.85
N GLY A 44 11.24 15.65 11.35
CA GLY A 44 9.95 16.14 10.86
C GLY A 44 10.01 16.60 9.40
N ALA A 45 11.03 17.35 9.01
CA ALA A 45 11.23 17.76 7.61
C ALA A 45 11.51 16.54 6.69
N MET A 46 12.37 15.62 7.13
CA MET A 46 12.69 14.39 6.40
C MET A 46 11.46 13.50 6.21
N PHE A 47 10.69 13.29 7.28
CA PHE A 47 9.50 12.46 7.26
C PHE A 47 8.44 13.01 6.32
N VAL A 48 8.21 14.33 6.32
CA VAL A 48 7.29 14.94 5.36
C VAL A 48 7.79 14.82 3.93
N HIS A 49 9.10 15.00 3.71
CA HIS A 49 9.67 14.83 2.38
C HIS A 49 9.44 13.41 1.84
N TRP A 50 9.74 12.41 2.67
CA TRP A 50 9.49 11.01 2.37
C TRP A 50 8.00 10.71 2.17
N TYR A 51 7.14 11.18 3.08
CA TYR A 51 5.70 10.92 3.05
C TYR A 51 5.08 11.45 1.76
N THR A 52 5.32 12.72 1.44
CA THR A 52 4.82 13.35 0.20
C THR A 52 5.39 12.69 -1.06
N GLY A 53 6.66 12.27 -1.05
CA GLY A 53 7.23 11.48 -2.15
C GLY A 53 6.52 10.13 -2.31
N THR A 54 6.16 9.48 -1.20
CA THR A 54 5.43 8.22 -1.20
C THR A 54 4.01 8.37 -1.74
N LEU A 55 3.31 9.48 -1.44
CA LEU A 55 1.98 9.76 -2.01
C LEU A 55 2.02 9.83 -3.55
N ASN A 56 3.02 10.53 -4.09
CA ASN A 56 3.21 10.64 -5.53
C ASN A 56 3.53 9.28 -6.17
N GLU A 57 4.36 8.47 -5.51
CA GLU A 57 4.68 7.13 -5.98
C GLU A 57 3.45 6.21 -5.93
N ILE A 58 2.63 6.26 -4.88
CA ILE A 58 1.37 5.51 -4.78
C ILE A 58 0.44 5.88 -5.95
N ALA A 59 0.28 7.16 -6.26
CA ALA A 59 -0.53 7.60 -7.41
C ALA A 59 0.02 7.07 -8.74
N ARG A 60 1.35 7.11 -8.93
CA ARG A 60 2.02 6.55 -10.11
C ARG A 60 1.82 5.04 -10.22
N LEU A 61 1.94 4.31 -9.10
CA LEU A 61 1.72 2.87 -9.03
C LEU A 61 0.29 2.51 -9.38
N LEU A 62 -0.71 3.29 -8.94
CA LEU A 62 -2.10 3.06 -9.32
C LEU A 62 -2.28 3.12 -10.84
N ILE A 63 -1.87 4.23 -11.47
CA ILE A 63 -2.02 4.41 -12.90
C ILE A 63 -1.26 3.31 -13.66
N THR A 64 -0.04 2.99 -13.22
CA THR A 64 0.76 1.91 -13.81
C THR A 64 0.04 0.56 -13.71
N ASN A 65 -0.48 0.19 -12.54
CA ASN A 65 -1.20 -1.07 -12.36
C ASN A 65 -2.50 -1.11 -13.19
N LEU A 66 -3.23 0.01 -13.33
CA LEU A 66 -4.42 0.08 -14.18
C LEU A 66 -4.11 -0.10 -15.67
N ILE A 67 -3.04 0.54 -16.15
CA ILE A 67 -2.53 0.33 -17.52
C ILE A 67 -2.11 -1.12 -17.71
N ASP A 68 -1.41 -1.71 -16.74
CA ASP A 68 -0.99 -3.11 -16.78
C ASP A 68 -2.23 -4.03 -16.90
N ILE A 69 -3.28 -3.82 -16.10
CA ILE A 69 -4.50 -4.63 -16.15
C ILE A 69 -5.23 -4.46 -17.48
N LYS A 70 -5.35 -3.24 -18.00
CA LYS A 70 -5.94 -2.98 -19.32
C LYS A 70 -5.14 -3.69 -20.40
N THR A 71 -3.82 -3.60 -20.36
CA THR A 71 -2.89 -4.30 -21.24
C THR A 71 -3.09 -5.82 -21.15
N LEU A 72 -3.18 -6.36 -19.94
CA LEU A 72 -3.41 -7.79 -19.68
C LEU A 72 -4.74 -8.28 -20.25
N LYS A 73 -5.81 -7.46 -20.22
CA LYS A 73 -7.10 -7.82 -20.83
C LYS A 73 -6.98 -8.12 -22.33
N PHE A 74 -6.12 -7.41 -23.07
CA PHE A 74 -5.88 -7.68 -24.50
C PHE A 74 -5.12 -8.98 -24.75
N VAL A 75 -4.23 -9.32 -23.83
CA VAL A 75 -3.47 -10.58 -23.84
C VAL A 75 -4.32 -11.72 -23.27
N SER A 76 -5.44 -11.40 -22.62
CA SER A 76 -6.31 -12.38 -22.02
C SER A 76 -7.31 -12.98 -23.01
N ASP A 77 -7.37 -14.32 -23.14
CA ASP A 77 -8.38 -14.93 -24.01
C ASP A 77 -9.78 -14.59 -23.49
N ALA A 78 -10.70 -14.27 -24.40
CA ALA A 78 -12.13 -13.98 -24.15
C ALA A 78 -12.93 -15.12 -23.47
N SER A 79 -12.27 -16.20 -23.07
CA SER A 79 -12.79 -17.27 -22.20
C SER A 79 -12.49 -17.04 -20.71
N GLY A 80 -12.06 -15.84 -20.32
CA GLY A 80 -11.81 -15.47 -18.91
C GLY A 80 -10.50 -16.00 -18.34
N TYR A 81 -9.58 -16.48 -19.19
CA TYR A 81 -8.26 -16.94 -18.78
C TYR A 81 -7.21 -16.35 -19.70
N SER A 82 -6.33 -15.52 -19.15
CA SER A 82 -5.28 -14.89 -19.91
C SER A 82 -4.21 -15.86 -20.39
N PHE A 83 -3.56 -15.60 -21.54
CA PHE A 83 -2.39 -16.39 -21.95
C PHE A 83 -1.33 -16.46 -20.83
N LEU A 84 -1.28 -15.43 -19.99
CA LEU A 84 -0.44 -15.35 -18.79
C LEU A 84 -1.04 -16.11 -17.59
N ASP A 85 -2.36 -16.24 -17.49
CA ASP A 85 -3.06 -17.12 -16.52
C ASP A 85 -2.90 -18.61 -16.89
N GLY A 86 -2.42 -18.90 -18.12
CA GLY A 86 -2.03 -20.24 -18.55
C GLY A 86 -0.70 -20.73 -17.97
N LEU A 87 0.10 -19.82 -17.41
CA LEU A 87 1.11 -20.17 -16.43
C LEU A 87 0.35 -20.22 -15.10
N SER A 88 0.14 -21.44 -14.57
CA SER A 88 -0.56 -21.74 -13.32
C SER A 88 -0.43 -20.59 -12.29
N PRO A 89 -1.50 -20.18 -11.58
CA PRO A 89 -1.32 -19.27 -10.45
C PRO A 89 -0.19 -19.84 -9.60
N VAL A 90 0.82 -19.03 -9.30
CA VAL A 90 2.08 -19.45 -8.67
C VAL A 90 1.86 -20.37 -7.47
N TYR A 91 0.78 -20.07 -6.78
CA TYR A 91 0.33 -20.70 -5.54
C TYR A 91 -0.99 -21.46 -5.72
N GLU A 92 -1.51 -21.58 -6.95
CA GLU A 92 -2.77 -22.24 -7.28
C GLU A 92 -3.96 -21.74 -6.43
N ILE A 93 -3.94 -20.43 -6.13
CA ILE A 93 -4.98 -19.67 -5.42
C ILE A 93 -5.24 -18.35 -6.18
N PRO A 94 -6.37 -17.66 -5.95
CA PRO A 94 -6.68 -16.41 -6.63
C PRO A 94 -5.66 -15.29 -6.35
N GLN A 95 -5.27 -14.57 -7.41
CA GLN A 95 -4.43 -13.38 -7.30
C GLN A 95 -5.27 -12.11 -7.32
N ILE A 96 -5.05 -11.24 -6.34
CA ILE A 96 -5.59 -9.88 -6.36
C ILE A 96 -4.67 -9.02 -7.24
N GLN A 97 -5.06 -8.88 -8.51
CA GLN A 97 -4.33 -8.07 -9.49
C GLN A 97 -4.85 -6.63 -9.55
N SER A 98 -6.17 -6.45 -9.43
CA SER A 98 -6.83 -5.18 -9.71
C SER A 98 -7.04 -4.34 -8.45
N PRO A 99 -6.51 -3.11 -8.41
CA PRO A 99 -6.71 -2.21 -7.28
C PRO A 99 -8.14 -1.65 -7.22
N LEU A 100 -8.96 -1.86 -8.26
CA LEU A 100 -10.35 -1.37 -8.30
C LEU A 100 -11.33 -2.35 -7.67
N ASP A 101 -11.06 -3.66 -7.74
CA ASP A 101 -12.00 -4.71 -7.36
C ASP A 101 -11.48 -5.64 -6.26
N TRP A 102 -10.32 -5.36 -5.67
CA TRP A 102 -9.72 -6.21 -4.65
C TRP A 102 -10.64 -6.57 -3.48
N THR A 103 -11.54 -5.65 -3.07
CA THR A 103 -12.51 -5.90 -2.01
C THR A 103 -13.53 -6.96 -2.41
N SER A 104 -14.04 -6.93 -3.64
CA SER A 104 -15.04 -7.90 -4.09
C SER A 104 -14.44 -9.28 -4.30
N GLN A 105 -13.15 -9.38 -4.63
CA GLN A 105 -12.43 -10.66 -4.67
C GLN A 105 -12.39 -11.35 -3.29
N LEU A 106 -12.40 -10.56 -2.21
CA LEU A 106 -12.51 -11.06 -0.84
C LEU A 106 -13.96 -11.25 -0.38
N GLY A 107 -14.97 -11.02 -1.23
CA GLY A 107 -16.37 -11.05 -0.81
C GLY A 107 -16.78 -9.88 0.08
N LEU A 108 -16.03 -8.78 0.04
CA LEU A 108 -16.31 -7.55 0.79
C LEU A 108 -17.07 -6.55 -0.07
N THR A 109 -17.93 -5.79 0.58
CA THR A 109 -18.74 -4.76 -0.06
C THR A 109 -18.35 -3.41 0.51
N ARG A 110 -18.12 -2.42 -0.36
CA ARG A 110 -18.02 -1.03 0.09
C ARG A 110 -19.41 -0.49 0.38
N PRO A 111 -19.59 0.35 1.43
CA PRO A 111 -20.85 1.02 1.67
C PRO A 111 -21.34 1.76 0.41
N SER A 112 -22.65 1.72 0.16
CA SER A 112 -23.26 2.25 -1.08
C SER A 112 -23.14 3.77 -1.23
N ASP A 113 -22.85 4.49 -0.15
CA ASP A 113 -22.63 5.93 -0.07
C ASP A 113 -21.15 6.33 0.03
N TRP A 114 -20.25 5.37 -0.14
CA TRP A 114 -18.82 5.63 -0.20
C TRP A 114 -18.49 6.55 -1.37
N SER A 115 -18.13 7.79 -1.06
CA SER A 115 -17.53 8.73 -2.01
C SER A 115 -16.29 9.36 -1.40
N SER A 116 -15.19 9.32 -2.15
CA SER A 116 -13.92 9.89 -1.71
C SER A 116 -13.23 10.55 -2.88
N GLN A 117 -12.69 11.75 -2.67
CA GLN A 117 -11.78 12.37 -3.62
C GLN A 117 -10.34 11.88 -3.45
N ASN A 118 -10.03 11.22 -2.32
CA ASN A 118 -8.72 10.63 -2.08
C ASN A 118 -8.67 9.20 -2.64
N VAL A 119 -7.76 9.01 -3.58
CA VAL A 119 -7.46 7.74 -4.24
C VAL A 119 -6.89 6.69 -3.27
N GLU A 120 -6.14 7.10 -2.25
CA GLU A 120 -5.59 6.16 -1.25
C GLU A 120 -6.70 5.43 -0.49
N ASN A 121 -7.86 6.07 -0.35
CA ASN A 121 -9.02 5.48 0.31
C ASN A 121 -9.59 4.28 -0.48
N MET A 122 -9.20 4.08 -1.75
CA MET A 122 -9.56 2.88 -2.52
C MET A 122 -8.93 1.61 -1.96
N ALA A 123 -7.81 1.73 -1.25
CA ALA A 123 -7.13 0.61 -0.59
C ALA A 123 -7.30 0.66 0.93
N ASN A 124 -8.27 1.41 1.46
CA ASN A 124 -8.45 1.54 2.90
C ASN A 124 -8.78 0.18 3.55
N LEU A 125 -8.12 -0.11 4.67
CA LEU A 125 -8.33 -1.30 5.49
C LEU A 125 -9.12 -1.02 6.79
N ASP A 126 -9.34 0.26 7.14
CA ASP A 126 -9.98 0.67 8.40
C ASP A 126 -11.51 0.61 8.35
N SER A 127 -12.11 0.47 7.16
CA SER A 127 -13.57 0.53 6.98
C SER A 127 -14.02 -0.46 5.90
N LEU A 128 -14.01 -1.74 6.27
CA LEU A 128 -14.42 -2.84 5.41
C LEU A 128 -15.63 -3.53 6.00
N TYR A 129 -16.58 -3.87 5.13
CA TYR A 129 -17.82 -4.53 5.52
C TYR A 129 -18.05 -5.75 4.64
N ARG A 130 -18.68 -6.76 5.23
CA ARG A 130 -19.22 -7.93 4.53
C ARG A 130 -20.73 -7.91 4.67
N ILE A 131 -21.46 -8.24 3.61
CA ILE A 131 -22.92 -8.42 3.72
C ILE A 131 -23.17 -9.64 4.59
N THR A 132 -23.99 -9.50 5.64
CA THR A 132 -24.35 -10.60 6.55
C THR A 132 -25.09 -11.68 5.75
N PRO A 133 -24.54 -12.90 5.61
CA PRO A 133 -25.26 -13.96 4.96
C PRO A 133 -26.38 -14.48 5.87
N PRO A 134 -27.45 -15.05 5.31
CA PRO A 134 -28.58 -15.57 6.10
C PRO A 134 -28.18 -16.73 7.02
N TYR A 135 -27.12 -17.46 6.67
CA TYR A 135 -26.54 -18.56 7.45
C TYR A 135 -25.03 -18.60 7.21
N ASP A 136 -24.25 -18.60 8.29
CA ASP A 136 -22.82 -18.93 8.27
C ASP A 136 -22.59 -20.16 9.15
N GLU A 137 -21.96 -21.20 8.60
CA GLU A 137 -21.58 -22.39 9.35
C GLU A 137 -20.26 -22.20 10.10
N GLU A 138 -19.39 -21.29 9.65
CA GLU A 138 -18.07 -20.98 10.22
C GLU A 138 -17.82 -19.47 10.23
N PRO A 139 -17.00 -18.95 11.18
CA PRO A 139 -16.64 -17.54 11.22
C PRO A 139 -15.83 -17.17 9.97
N TRP A 140 -16.34 -16.20 9.20
CA TRP A 140 -15.69 -15.74 7.97
C TRP A 140 -14.28 -15.19 8.23
N GLN A 141 -13.30 -15.76 7.53
CA GLN A 141 -11.89 -15.39 7.61
C GLN A 141 -11.21 -15.55 6.26
N HIS A 142 -10.41 -14.56 5.85
CA HIS A 142 -9.60 -14.62 4.63
C HIS A 142 -8.16 -14.22 4.91
N TRP A 143 -7.24 -14.85 4.17
CA TRP A 143 -5.81 -14.56 4.23
C TRP A 143 -5.33 -14.03 2.88
N VAL A 144 -4.63 -12.90 2.89
CA VAL A 144 -3.94 -12.37 1.71
C VAL A 144 -2.45 -12.43 1.94
N TYR A 145 -1.77 -13.29 1.19
CA TYR A 145 -0.32 -13.37 1.21
C TYR A 145 0.30 -12.32 0.30
N LEU A 146 1.15 -11.48 0.88
CA LEU A 146 1.89 -10.43 0.21
C LEU A 146 3.26 -10.96 -0.14
N SER A 147 3.43 -11.38 -1.40
CA SER A 147 4.70 -11.91 -1.90
C SER A 147 5.68 -10.78 -2.17
N ALA A 148 6.92 -10.94 -1.70
CA ALA A 148 8.01 -10.01 -2.01
C ALA A 148 8.52 -10.19 -3.46
N GLN A 149 8.20 -11.33 -4.05
CA GLN A 149 8.62 -11.69 -5.38
C GLN A 149 7.85 -10.89 -6.44
N MET A 150 8.57 -10.56 -7.51
CA MET A 150 7.97 -9.99 -8.71
C MET A 150 7.07 -11.02 -9.38
N GLU A 151 5.97 -10.55 -9.97
CA GLU A 151 5.06 -11.42 -10.75
C GLU A 151 5.85 -12.34 -11.69
N PRO A 152 5.61 -13.66 -11.67
CA PRO A 152 6.45 -14.64 -12.36
C PRO A 152 6.59 -14.40 -13.86
N TRP A 153 5.55 -13.86 -14.51
CA TRP A 153 5.61 -13.52 -15.93
C TRP A 153 6.46 -12.28 -16.24
N ARG A 154 6.79 -11.47 -15.22
CA ARG A 154 7.72 -10.35 -15.36
C ARG A 154 9.17 -10.77 -15.10
N GLN A 155 9.40 -12.01 -14.65
CA GLN A 155 10.75 -12.48 -14.32
C GLN A 155 11.54 -12.84 -15.58
N PRO A 156 12.79 -12.36 -15.71
CA PRO A 156 13.66 -12.72 -16.83
C PRO A 156 13.91 -14.22 -16.95
N ASP A 157 13.99 -14.91 -15.81
CA ASP A 157 14.37 -16.33 -15.71
C ASP A 157 13.14 -17.28 -15.61
N GLY A 158 11.92 -16.76 -15.81
CA GLY A 158 10.67 -17.52 -15.73
C GLY A 158 10.13 -17.68 -14.31
N PRO A 159 9.13 -18.56 -14.08
CA PRO A 159 8.39 -18.65 -12.82
C PRO A 159 9.13 -19.42 -11.72
N MET A 160 10.33 -18.96 -11.35
CA MET A 160 11.10 -19.57 -10.27
C MET A 160 10.79 -18.91 -8.94
N LEU A 161 10.28 -19.64 -7.95
CA LEU A 161 10.13 -19.12 -6.58
C LEU A 161 11.50 -18.97 -5.90
N HIS A 162 12.04 -17.76 -5.85
CA HIS A 162 13.37 -17.50 -5.26
C HIS A 162 13.32 -17.21 -3.77
N ASP A 163 12.23 -16.61 -3.29
CA ASP A 163 12.12 -16.22 -1.89
C ASP A 163 11.75 -17.43 -0.99
N PRO A 164 12.45 -17.64 0.14
CA PRO A 164 12.17 -18.74 1.05
C PRO A 164 10.75 -18.73 1.64
N TRP A 165 10.13 -17.55 1.83
CA TRP A 165 8.76 -17.43 2.30
C TRP A 165 7.76 -17.82 1.22
N ASP A 166 8.00 -17.43 -0.03
CA ASP A 166 7.17 -17.84 -1.16
C ASP A 166 7.17 -19.37 -1.35
N GLN A 167 8.34 -20.01 -1.26
CA GLN A 167 8.45 -21.47 -1.27
C GLN A 167 7.76 -22.12 -0.06
N THR A 168 7.85 -21.49 1.10
CA THR A 168 7.21 -21.97 2.33
C THR A 168 5.70 -21.83 2.25
N PHE A 169 5.20 -20.78 1.63
CA PHE A 169 3.78 -20.54 1.43
C PHE A 169 3.14 -21.63 0.58
N VAL A 170 3.80 -22.08 -0.51
CA VAL A 170 3.36 -23.27 -1.27
C VAL A 170 3.23 -24.51 -0.38
N LYS A 171 4.22 -24.76 0.48
CA LYS A 171 4.19 -25.89 1.43
C LYS A 171 3.04 -25.75 2.43
N LEU A 172 2.77 -24.53 2.90
CA LEU A 172 1.64 -24.24 3.79
C LEU A 172 0.31 -24.55 3.11
N LEU A 173 0.11 -24.11 1.87
CA LEU A 173 -1.13 -24.38 1.13
C LEU A 173 -1.35 -25.90 0.95
N ALA A 174 -0.32 -26.63 0.51
CA ALA A 174 -0.40 -28.09 0.36
C ALA A 174 -0.66 -28.81 1.70
N TYR A 175 -0.07 -28.32 2.79
CA TYR A 175 -0.36 -28.84 4.14
C TYR A 175 -1.82 -28.60 4.53
N ARG A 176 -2.36 -27.40 4.26
CA ARG A 176 -3.75 -27.08 4.59
C ARG A 176 -4.75 -27.93 3.81
N ASP A 177 -4.52 -28.16 2.52
CA ASP A 177 -5.43 -29.01 1.72
C ASP A 177 -5.55 -30.43 2.28
N THR A 178 -4.54 -30.90 3.01
CA THR A 178 -4.50 -32.25 3.56
C THR A 178 -4.90 -32.32 5.04
N HIS A 179 -4.88 -31.19 5.77
CA HIS A 179 -5.05 -31.18 7.23
C HIS A 179 -6.14 -30.23 7.74
N GLU A 180 -6.69 -29.34 6.92
CA GLU A 180 -7.68 -28.34 7.32
C GLU A 180 -8.93 -28.38 6.44
N ALA A 181 -10.11 -28.21 7.03
CA ALA A 181 -11.39 -28.37 6.33
C ALA A 181 -11.57 -27.36 5.16
N LEU A 182 -11.14 -26.11 5.37
CA LEU A 182 -11.20 -25.06 4.34
C LEU A 182 -10.08 -25.19 3.28
N GLY A 183 -9.06 -26.01 3.53
CA GLY A 183 -7.88 -26.11 2.66
C GLY A 183 -7.27 -24.74 2.35
N ARG A 184 -6.99 -24.50 1.06
CA ARG A 184 -6.53 -23.21 0.51
C ARG A 184 -7.63 -22.23 0.08
N SER A 185 -8.91 -22.55 0.27
CA SER A 185 -10.03 -21.77 -0.30
C SER A 185 -10.14 -20.32 0.21
N ASN A 186 -9.65 -20.07 1.43
CA ASN A 186 -9.66 -18.75 2.05
C ASN A 186 -8.39 -17.93 1.80
N PHE A 187 -7.47 -18.41 0.96
CA PHE A 187 -6.22 -17.71 0.62
C PHE A 187 -6.31 -16.97 -0.71
N HIS A 188 -5.73 -15.77 -0.71
CA HIS A 188 -5.45 -14.96 -1.88
C HIS A 188 -3.98 -14.53 -1.83
N TYR A 189 -3.47 -14.01 -2.94
CA TYR A 189 -2.15 -13.38 -2.93
C TYR A 189 -2.06 -12.11 -3.75
N VAL A 190 -1.11 -11.26 -3.38
CA VAL A 190 -0.69 -10.05 -4.09
C VAL A 190 0.82 -10.12 -4.27
N SER A 191 1.32 -9.84 -5.48
CA SER A 191 2.74 -9.57 -5.71
C SER A 191 3.03 -8.12 -5.34
N CYS A 192 3.86 -7.87 -4.32
CA CYS A 192 4.12 -6.51 -3.86
C CYS A 192 5.14 -5.73 -4.68
N HIS A 193 5.83 -6.37 -5.63
CA HIS A 193 6.73 -5.64 -6.52
C HIS A 193 5.95 -4.61 -7.36
N LYS A 194 6.11 -3.33 -7.04
CA LYS A 194 5.39 -2.20 -7.69
C LYS A 194 3.86 -2.36 -7.66
N SER A 195 3.33 -2.78 -6.52
CA SER A 195 1.89 -2.86 -6.29
C SER A 195 1.37 -1.63 -5.54
N PHE A 196 0.34 -1.00 -6.10
CA PHE A 196 -0.44 0.05 -5.45
C PHE A 196 -1.01 -0.42 -4.10
N LEU A 197 -1.54 -1.64 -4.03
CA LEU A 197 -2.17 -2.15 -2.80
C LEU A 197 -1.15 -2.27 -1.67
N CYS A 198 0.00 -2.92 -1.91
CA CYS A 198 1.03 -3.06 -0.88
C CYS A 198 1.61 -1.71 -0.45
N ALA A 199 1.79 -0.77 -1.39
CA ALA A 199 2.25 0.58 -1.10
C ALA A 199 1.22 1.36 -0.25
N SER A 200 -0.07 1.26 -0.59
CA SER A 200 -1.17 1.95 0.09
C SER A 200 -1.43 1.39 1.49
N TRP A 201 -1.36 0.07 1.66
CA TRP A 201 -1.44 -0.58 2.96
C TRP A 201 -0.19 -0.35 3.82
N ARG A 202 0.87 0.22 3.24
CA ARG A 202 2.15 0.48 3.90
C ARG A 202 2.75 -0.78 4.53
N VAL A 203 2.59 -1.92 3.86
CA VAL A 203 3.09 -3.21 4.34
C VAL A 203 4.35 -3.61 3.58
N THR A 204 5.34 -4.10 4.32
CA THR A 204 6.59 -4.63 3.79
C THR A 204 6.45 -6.12 3.56
N ALA A 205 6.49 -6.55 2.31
CA ALA A 205 6.51 -7.96 1.95
C ALA A 205 7.87 -8.60 2.33
N PRO A 206 7.90 -9.91 2.66
CA PRO A 206 6.76 -10.82 2.67
C PRO A 206 5.86 -10.61 3.90
N ALA A 207 4.55 -10.70 3.72
CA ALA A 207 3.59 -10.49 4.80
C ALA A 207 2.29 -11.27 4.61
N LEU A 208 1.51 -11.41 5.68
CA LEU A 208 0.15 -11.95 5.66
C LEU A 208 -0.83 -10.91 6.18
N LEU A 209 -1.90 -10.65 5.44
CA LEU A 209 -3.06 -9.91 5.91
C LEU A 209 -4.14 -10.91 6.29
N HIS A 210 -4.70 -10.75 7.48
CA HIS A 210 -5.82 -11.54 7.96
C HIS A 210 -7.06 -10.67 8.04
N PHE A 211 -8.10 -11.02 7.30
CA PHE A 211 -9.41 -10.39 7.33
C PHE A 211 -10.34 -11.28 8.12
N SER A 212 -11.02 -10.73 9.12
CA SER A 212 -11.92 -11.47 10.00
C SER A 212 -13.05 -10.58 10.48
N ILE A 213 -14.24 -11.12 10.66
CA ILE A 213 -15.28 -10.43 11.44
C ILE A 213 -14.85 -10.48 12.91
N SER A 214 -14.69 -9.32 13.55
CA SER A 214 -14.28 -9.28 14.95
C SER A 214 -15.49 -9.35 15.88
N ASN A 215 -15.45 -10.23 16.87
CA ASN A 215 -16.35 -10.21 18.03
C ASN A 215 -15.87 -9.23 19.13
N THR A 216 -14.86 -8.40 18.88
CA THR A 216 -14.32 -7.49 19.88
C THR A 216 -15.20 -6.25 20.02
N THR A 217 -15.81 -6.12 21.20
CA THR A 217 -16.79 -5.14 21.68
C THR A 217 -16.33 -3.67 21.72
N GLU A 218 -15.34 -3.25 20.92
CA GLU A 218 -14.72 -1.92 21.01
C GLU A 218 -14.93 -1.02 19.79
N SER A 219 -15.98 -1.20 18.99
CA SER A 219 -16.34 -0.22 17.95
C SER A 219 -17.30 0.85 18.48
N GLN A 220 -16.84 1.71 19.40
CA GLN A 220 -17.67 2.82 19.92
C GLN A 220 -17.92 3.97 18.91
N TYR A 221 -17.39 3.89 17.67
CA TYR A 221 -17.37 5.03 16.74
C TYR A 221 -17.79 4.75 15.29
N TYR A 222 -18.25 3.54 14.96
CA TYR A 222 -18.69 3.24 13.60
C TYR A 222 -20.21 3.14 13.53
N GLU A 223 -20.80 3.76 12.51
CA GLU A 223 -22.22 3.60 12.20
C GLU A 223 -22.47 2.13 11.81
N GLU A 224 -23.27 1.43 12.61
CA GLU A 224 -23.73 0.08 12.26
C GLU A 224 -24.55 0.17 10.96
N LEU A 225 -24.02 -0.42 9.89
CA LEU A 225 -24.72 -0.57 8.62
C LEU A 225 -25.66 -1.78 8.72
N PRO A 226 -26.98 -1.61 8.46
CA PRO A 226 -27.92 -2.74 8.45
C PRO A 226 -27.47 -3.82 7.47
N ASP A 227 -27.60 -5.09 7.85
CA ASP A 227 -27.22 -6.27 7.05
C ASP A 227 -25.73 -6.34 6.66
N HIS A 228 -24.85 -5.65 7.40
CA HIS A 228 -23.40 -5.67 7.18
C HIS A 228 -22.62 -5.96 8.47
N GLU A 229 -21.56 -6.76 8.35
CA GLU A 229 -20.63 -7.10 9.41
C GLU A 229 -19.32 -6.35 9.22
N LEU A 230 -18.80 -5.74 10.29
CA LEU A 230 -17.52 -5.05 10.27
C LEU A 230 -16.37 -6.06 10.14
N VAL A 231 -15.51 -5.82 9.16
CA VAL A 231 -14.32 -6.63 8.91
C VAL A 231 -13.10 -5.93 9.48
N SER A 232 -12.44 -6.63 10.41
CA SER A 232 -11.16 -6.22 10.97
C SER A 232 -10.02 -6.86 10.18
N VAL A 233 -8.98 -6.07 9.92
CA VAL A 233 -7.78 -6.52 9.23
C VAL A 233 -6.61 -6.58 10.22
N ARG A 234 -5.75 -7.58 10.13
CA ARG A 234 -4.48 -7.66 10.88
C ARG A 234 -3.34 -7.89 9.92
N VAL A 235 -2.18 -7.28 10.19
CA VAL A 235 -1.00 -7.37 9.33
C VAL A 235 0.14 -8.09 10.04
N PHE A 236 0.68 -9.11 9.39
CA PHE A 236 1.83 -9.90 9.86
C PHE A 236 2.98 -9.76 8.87
N GLU A 237 3.85 -8.76 9.05
CA GLU A 237 5.09 -8.64 8.30
C GLU A 237 6.10 -9.69 8.77
N LEU A 238 6.69 -10.42 7.82
CA LEU A 238 7.56 -11.57 8.08
C LEU A 238 9.05 -11.20 7.85
N PRO A 239 10.00 -11.74 8.65
CA PRO A 239 9.75 -12.52 9.87
C PRO A 239 9.09 -11.68 10.97
N LEU A 240 8.26 -12.31 11.80
CA LEU A 240 7.70 -11.66 12.98
C LEU A 240 8.83 -11.19 13.91
N ARG A 241 8.86 -9.88 14.20
CA ARG A 241 9.88 -9.26 15.06
C ARG A 241 9.56 -9.40 16.55
N GLU A 242 8.29 -9.50 16.88
CA GLU A 242 7.78 -9.68 18.24
C GLU A 242 7.23 -11.10 18.35
N MET A 243 7.79 -11.89 19.25
CA MET A 243 7.36 -13.26 19.49
C MET A 243 6.58 -13.30 20.80
N PRO A 244 5.32 -13.77 20.81
CA PRO A 244 4.52 -13.85 22.03
C PRO A 244 4.97 -14.99 22.97
N ILE A 245 5.93 -15.83 22.54
CA ILE A 245 6.51 -16.92 23.34
C ILE A 245 8.03 -16.75 23.32
N PRO A 246 8.74 -16.93 24.46
CA PRO A 246 10.20 -16.92 24.47
C PRO A 246 10.75 -18.09 23.64
N GLY A 247 11.25 -17.79 22.44
CA GLY A 247 11.90 -18.75 21.54
C GLY A 247 11.71 -18.38 20.07
N VAL A 248 12.73 -18.60 19.24
CA VAL A 248 12.67 -18.38 17.78
C VAL A 248 11.83 -19.49 17.15
N PHE A 249 10.92 -19.14 16.23
CA PHE A 249 10.22 -20.15 15.43
C PHE A 249 11.24 -21.06 14.73
N PRO A 250 11.09 -22.39 14.82
CA PRO A 250 12.11 -23.33 14.34
C PRO A 250 12.26 -23.32 12.81
N SER A 251 11.27 -22.83 12.07
CA SER A 251 11.36 -22.64 10.62
C SER A 251 10.35 -21.59 10.13
N TYR A 252 10.54 -21.12 8.89
CA TYR A 252 9.57 -20.29 8.17
C TYR A 252 8.18 -20.95 8.13
N PHE A 253 8.14 -22.27 7.91
CA PHE A 253 6.90 -23.04 7.83
C PHE A 253 6.14 -23.02 9.15
N GLU A 254 6.84 -23.25 10.28
CA GLU A 254 6.20 -23.23 11.58
C GLU A 254 5.70 -21.83 11.96
N GLN A 255 6.39 -20.77 11.54
CA GLN A 255 5.88 -19.41 11.74
C GLN A 255 4.61 -19.15 10.93
N MET A 256 4.60 -19.46 9.62
CA MET A 256 3.41 -19.29 8.79
C MET A 256 2.25 -20.16 9.25
N ARG A 257 2.50 -21.43 9.61
CA ARG A 257 1.49 -22.37 10.11
C ARG A 257 0.88 -21.89 11.43
N ALA A 258 1.70 -21.43 12.37
CA ALA A 258 1.20 -20.94 13.65
C ALA A 258 0.30 -19.70 13.49
N LEU A 259 0.58 -18.86 12.49
CA LEU A 259 -0.25 -17.69 12.16
C LEU A 259 -1.61 -18.07 11.59
N THR A 260 -1.65 -19.07 10.69
CA THR A 260 -2.82 -19.32 9.84
C THR A 260 -3.66 -20.52 10.25
N ALA A 261 -3.19 -21.36 11.18
CA ALA A 261 -3.89 -22.59 11.54
C ALA A 261 -5.31 -22.30 12.07
N SER A 262 -6.32 -22.96 11.50
CA SER A 262 -7.73 -22.77 11.89
C SER A 262 -8.02 -23.14 13.36
N ASN A 263 -7.17 -23.96 14.00
CA ASN A 263 -7.32 -24.36 15.40
C ASN A 263 -6.54 -23.47 16.40
N LEU A 264 -5.78 -22.48 15.91
CA LEU A 264 -4.99 -21.58 16.75
C LEU A 264 -5.48 -20.14 16.58
N THR A 265 -5.72 -19.46 17.71
CA THR A 265 -6.06 -18.04 17.73
C THR A 265 -4.81 -17.18 17.86
N PHE A 266 -3.63 -17.62 17.41
CA PHE A 266 -2.40 -16.82 17.53
C PHE A 266 -2.57 -15.44 16.89
N TRP A 267 -3.28 -15.37 15.78
CA TRP A 267 -3.59 -14.10 15.12
C TRP A 267 -4.43 -13.14 15.99
N THR A 268 -5.16 -13.61 17.00
CA THR A 268 -5.89 -12.73 17.93
C THR A 268 -4.97 -11.99 18.90
N THR A 269 -3.71 -12.43 19.05
CA THR A 269 -2.75 -11.72 19.91
C THR A 269 -2.22 -10.45 19.27
N LYS A 270 -2.55 -10.20 17.99
CA LYS A 270 -2.12 -9.01 17.27
C LYS A 270 -3.27 -8.02 17.12
N ASP A 271 -2.95 -6.75 17.36
CA ASP A 271 -3.87 -5.65 17.18
C ASP A 271 -4.32 -5.54 15.73
N THR A 272 -5.51 -4.96 15.54
CA THR A 272 -6.03 -4.64 14.23
C THR A 272 -5.15 -3.60 13.53
N TYR A 273 -5.21 -3.61 12.21
CA TYR A 273 -4.53 -2.67 11.35
C TYR A 273 -4.85 -1.24 11.79
N SER A 274 -3.84 -0.40 11.69
CA SER A 274 -3.96 1.03 11.87
C SER A 274 -2.97 1.68 10.93
N HIS A 275 -3.49 2.55 10.05
CA HIS A 275 -2.64 3.27 9.11
C HIS A 275 -1.56 4.10 9.84
N PHE A 276 -1.88 4.68 11.00
CA PHE A 276 -0.92 5.44 11.80
C PHE A 276 0.25 4.58 12.28
N PHE A 277 -0.04 3.38 12.82
CA PHE A 277 1.02 2.48 13.29
C PHE A 277 1.90 1.99 12.14
N GLN A 278 1.33 1.64 10.98
CA GLN A 278 2.12 1.24 9.81
C GLN A 278 3.00 2.37 9.29
N MET A 279 2.43 3.57 9.15
CA MET A 279 3.18 4.76 8.73
C MET A 279 4.34 5.06 9.69
N SER A 280 4.10 4.97 11.00
CA SER A 280 5.11 5.21 12.02
C SER A 280 6.24 4.18 11.96
N ASN A 281 5.90 2.89 11.82
CA ASN A 281 6.87 1.80 11.69
C ASN A 281 7.76 1.93 10.44
N GLN A 282 7.17 2.31 9.30
CA GLN A 282 7.93 2.63 8.10
C GLN A 282 8.84 3.84 8.31
N GLY A 283 8.34 4.89 8.96
CA GLY A 283 9.11 6.07 9.33
C GLY A 283 10.38 5.73 10.11
N LEU A 284 10.25 4.87 11.12
CA LEU A 284 11.39 4.40 11.92
C LEU A 284 12.41 3.63 11.08
N ARG A 285 11.98 2.82 10.10
CA ARG A 285 12.88 2.11 9.19
C ARG A 285 13.66 3.07 8.31
N ILE A 286 12.99 4.07 7.75
CA ILE A 286 13.61 5.10 6.93
C ILE A 286 14.61 5.92 7.77
N ALA A 287 14.24 6.30 9.00
CA ALA A 287 15.15 6.98 9.91
C ALA A 287 16.42 6.14 10.17
N ALA A 288 16.27 4.83 10.43
CA ALA A 288 17.40 3.93 10.63
C ALA A 288 18.27 3.74 9.36
N GLN A 289 17.66 3.80 8.16
CA GLN A 289 18.39 3.75 6.90
C GLN A 289 19.19 5.04 6.68
N LEU A 290 18.57 6.20 6.91
CA LEU A 290 19.21 7.52 6.79
C LEU A 290 20.36 7.69 7.80
N GLU A 291 20.25 7.12 9.00
CA GLU A 291 21.36 7.07 9.97
C GLU A 291 22.59 6.37 9.37
N LYS A 292 22.39 5.27 8.64
CA LYS A 292 23.46 4.51 7.99
C LYS A 292 24.01 5.21 6.76
N GLU A 293 23.14 5.84 5.98
CA GLU A 293 23.50 6.54 4.74
C GLU A 293 24.28 7.84 5.02
N TYR A 294 23.93 8.54 6.09
CA TYR A 294 24.54 9.81 6.49
C TYR A 294 25.24 9.73 7.85
N PRO A 295 26.33 8.93 7.97
CA PRO A 295 26.95 8.61 9.26
C PRO A 295 27.59 9.82 9.95
N TRP A 296 28.05 10.82 9.18
CA TRP A 296 28.74 12.01 9.68
C TRP A 296 27.83 13.18 10.03
N THR A 297 26.56 13.16 9.60
CA THR A 297 25.59 14.23 9.88
C THR A 297 24.47 13.69 10.77
N TYR A 298 23.41 13.15 10.18
CA TYR A 298 22.26 12.64 10.92
C TYR A 298 22.64 11.47 11.83
N GLY A 299 23.47 10.53 11.37
CA GLY A 299 23.91 9.41 12.20
C GLY A 299 24.80 9.81 13.38
N LEU A 300 25.60 10.88 13.23
CA LEU A 300 26.39 11.42 14.34
C LEU A 300 25.48 12.12 15.37
N LEU A 301 24.43 12.81 14.92
CA LEU A 301 23.43 13.42 15.78
C LEU A 301 22.67 12.35 16.60
N VAL A 302 22.20 11.28 15.96
CA VAL A 302 21.49 10.18 16.65
C VAL A 302 22.38 9.54 17.71
N LYS A 303 23.66 9.25 17.38
CA LYS A 303 24.63 8.70 18.35
C LYS A 303 24.91 9.65 19.50
N ALA A 304 25.05 10.95 19.22
CA ALA A 304 25.24 11.96 20.24
C ALA A 304 24.01 12.06 21.16
N GLU A 305 22.80 12.00 20.61
CA GLU A 305 21.55 11.98 21.36
C GLU A 305 21.45 10.75 22.28
N ILE A 306 21.73 9.55 21.78
CA ILE A 306 21.71 8.31 22.58
C ILE A 306 22.72 8.40 23.73
N LYS A 307 23.94 8.87 23.44
CA LYS A 307 24.97 9.05 24.48
C LYS A 307 24.59 10.13 25.49
N TRP A 308 24.00 11.23 25.04
CA TRP A 308 23.58 12.32 25.90
C TRP A 308 22.42 11.90 26.81
N THR A 309 21.39 11.27 26.25
CA THR A 309 20.22 10.80 27.01
C THR A 309 20.54 9.66 27.97
N SER A 310 21.52 8.81 27.67
CA SER A 310 21.98 7.78 28.62
C SER A 310 22.75 8.33 29.83
N LEU A 311 23.32 9.54 29.75
CA LEU A 311 23.97 10.21 30.88
C LEU A 311 22.97 10.83 31.87
N TRP A 312 21.75 11.11 31.41
CA TRP A 312 20.68 11.68 32.21
C TRP A 312 19.59 10.61 32.35
N PRO A 313 19.65 9.72 33.37
CA PRO A 313 18.62 8.72 33.63
C PRO A 313 17.40 9.41 34.24
N ILE A 314 16.77 10.27 33.45
CA ILE A 314 15.48 10.87 33.76
C ILE A 314 14.47 9.88 33.19
N ASP A 315 13.89 9.06 34.06
CA ASP A 315 12.87 8.04 33.71
C ASP A 315 11.57 8.65 33.14
N ASP A 316 11.49 9.98 33.02
CA ASP A 316 10.35 10.69 32.45
C ASP A 316 10.31 10.58 30.93
N THR A 317 9.77 9.44 30.49
CA THR A 317 9.51 9.09 29.09
C THR A 317 8.62 10.15 28.42
N TRP A 318 7.69 10.77 29.17
CA TRP A 318 6.77 11.77 28.63
C TRP A 318 7.47 13.07 28.25
N LEU A 319 8.42 13.51 29.08
CA LEU A 319 9.17 14.73 28.84
C LEU A 319 10.11 14.58 27.64
N ARG A 320 10.74 13.41 27.48
CA ARG A 320 11.52 13.06 26.29
C ARG A 320 10.67 13.01 25.02
N LEU A 321 9.50 12.37 25.07
CA LEU A 321 8.54 12.34 23.97
C LEU A 321 8.13 13.75 23.57
N THR A 322 7.77 14.60 24.54
CA THR A 322 7.33 15.98 24.29
C THR A 322 8.45 16.82 23.66
N ALA A 323 9.68 16.67 24.16
CA ALA A 323 10.85 17.35 23.63
C ALA A 323 11.21 16.95 22.19
N TYR A 324 10.82 15.74 21.76
CA TYR A 324 10.95 15.28 20.38
C TYR A 324 9.76 15.72 19.51
N PHE A 325 8.53 15.49 19.98
CA PHE A 325 7.31 15.67 19.18
C PHE A 325 7.00 17.12 18.88
N ILE A 326 7.20 18.05 19.83
CA ILE A 326 6.94 19.47 19.56
C ILE A 326 7.83 19.97 18.41
N PRO A 327 9.17 19.81 18.47
CA PRO A 327 10.03 20.25 17.38
C PRO A 327 9.82 19.46 16.08
N PHE A 328 9.48 18.17 16.17
CA PHE A 328 9.02 17.40 15.01
C PHE A 328 7.82 18.07 14.32
N LEU A 329 6.77 18.42 15.06
CA LEU A 329 5.63 19.14 14.50
C LEU A 329 6.01 20.55 14.02
N CYS A 330 6.97 21.21 14.67
CA CYS A 330 7.46 22.54 14.26
C CYS A 330 8.17 22.54 12.91
N SER A 331 8.68 21.40 12.45
CA SER A 331 9.24 21.24 11.11
C SER A 331 8.27 20.56 10.14
N ALA A 332 7.57 19.52 10.58
CA ALA A 332 6.68 18.73 9.72
C ALA A 332 5.50 19.54 9.18
N VAL A 333 4.73 20.21 10.05
CA VAL A 333 3.52 20.92 9.62
C VAL A 333 3.83 22.02 8.58
N PRO A 334 4.83 22.90 8.79
CA PRO A 334 5.16 23.92 7.79
C PRO A 334 5.71 23.34 6.49
N THR A 335 6.56 22.31 6.56
CA THR A 335 7.08 21.63 5.35
C THR A 335 5.95 20.99 4.56
N TYR A 336 4.95 20.40 5.24
CA TYR A 336 3.81 19.78 4.58
C TYR A 336 2.94 20.82 3.88
N ILE A 337 2.60 21.92 4.59
CA ILE A 337 1.86 23.03 4.01
C ILE A 337 2.61 23.63 2.82
N PHE A 338 3.92 23.81 2.93
CA PHE A 338 4.75 24.34 1.84
C PHE A 338 4.73 23.42 0.62
N LYS A 339 4.92 22.11 0.79
CA LYS A 339 4.87 21.15 -0.31
C LYS A 339 3.48 21.07 -0.95
N HIS A 340 2.42 21.09 -0.14
CA HIS A 340 1.05 21.06 -0.65
C HIS A 340 0.70 22.34 -1.42
N ALA A 341 1.10 23.51 -0.90
CA ALA A 341 0.97 24.78 -1.61
C ALA A 341 1.80 24.78 -2.90
N GLN A 342 3.03 24.28 -2.86
CA GLN A 342 3.88 24.15 -4.04
C GLN A 342 3.18 23.34 -5.13
N ALA A 343 2.61 22.17 -4.80
CA ALA A 343 1.86 21.34 -5.75
C ALA A 343 0.70 22.12 -6.40
N LEU A 344 -0.13 22.78 -5.59
CA LEU A 344 -1.24 23.62 -6.07
C LEU A 344 -0.77 24.77 -6.98
N PHE A 345 0.37 25.39 -6.66
CA PHE A 345 0.93 26.48 -7.46
C PHE A 345 1.64 25.99 -8.73
N THR A 346 2.25 24.81 -8.71
CA THR A 346 2.81 24.17 -9.91
C THR A 346 1.73 23.62 -10.84
N ASP A 347 0.54 23.27 -10.34
CA ASP A 347 -0.60 22.92 -11.20
C ASP A 347 -1.26 24.16 -11.83
N LEU A 348 -1.12 25.33 -11.21
CA LEU A 348 -1.60 26.62 -11.73
C LEU A 348 -0.67 27.27 -12.77
N LYS A 349 0.62 26.94 -12.74
CA LYS A 349 1.50 27.14 -13.90
C LYS A 349 1.25 25.95 -14.80
N PHE A 350 0.73 26.16 -16.01
CA PHE A 350 0.57 25.06 -16.98
C PHE A 350 1.79 24.12 -16.91
N PRO A 351 1.59 22.79 -16.83
CA PRO A 351 2.70 21.87 -16.73
C PRO A 351 3.59 22.04 -17.97
N GLU A 352 4.71 22.74 -17.80
CA GLU A 352 5.83 22.63 -18.72
C GLU A 352 6.37 21.21 -18.52
N THR A 353 5.86 20.31 -19.35
CA THR A 353 6.59 19.17 -19.91
C THR A 353 7.48 18.42 -18.90
N SER A 354 6.88 17.83 -17.87
CA SER A 354 7.55 16.81 -17.08
C SER A 354 7.50 15.48 -17.84
N GLU A 355 8.67 15.03 -18.28
CA GLU A 355 8.96 13.70 -18.84
C GLU A 355 8.03 13.26 -19.97
N THR A 356 8.53 13.44 -21.19
CA THR A 356 7.97 12.92 -22.44
C THR A 356 7.39 11.51 -22.28
N VAL A 357 6.08 11.43 -22.05
CA VAL A 357 5.26 10.42 -22.72
C VAL A 357 5.67 10.54 -24.19
N PRO A 358 6.16 9.47 -24.84
CA PRO A 358 6.53 9.56 -26.24
C PRO A 358 5.36 10.19 -26.99
N GLU A 359 5.58 11.35 -27.60
CA GLU A 359 4.53 12.06 -28.32
C GLU A 359 3.86 11.09 -29.31
N GLY A 360 2.55 10.90 -29.14
CA GLY A 360 1.69 10.30 -30.16
C GLY A 360 1.23 8.85 -29.97
N LYS A 361 1.57 8.12 -28.89
CA LYS A 361 0.98 6.78 -28.65
C LYS A 361 0.40 6.60 -27.25
N ASP A 362 -0.82 6.07 -27.20
CA ASP A 362 -1.54 5.71 -25.98
C ASP A 362 -0.72 4.78 -25.04
N PRO A 363 -0.84 4.92 -23.71
CA PRO A 363 -0.04 4.15 -22.76
C PRO A 363 -0.20 2.62 -22.86
N SER A 364 -1.39 2.11 -23.15
CA SER A 364 -1.64 0.67 -23.36
C SER A 364 -1.02 0.21 -24.67
N ALA A 365 -1.17 0.99 -25.74
CA ALA A 365 -0.55 0.71 -27.04
C ALA A 365 0.98 0.62 -26.91
N HIS A 366 1.58 1.56 -26.18
CA HIS A 366 3.02 1.56 -25.91
C HIS A 366 3.45 0.34 -25.09
N SER A 367 2.65 -0.06 -24.09
CA SER A 367 2.94 -1.23 -23.25
C SER A 367 2.85 -2.54 -24.05
N LEU A 368 1.86 -2.67 -24.93
CA LEU A 368 1.73 -3.80 -25.85
C LEU A 368 2.88 -3.88 -26.86
N GLN A 369 3.28 -2.73 -27.42
CA GLN A 369 4.45 -2.67 -28.32
C GLN A 369 5.71 -3.12 -27.59
N ARG A 370 5.94 -2.63 -26.37
CA ARG A 370 7.09 -3.05 -25.55
C ARG A 370 7.06 -4.55 -25.24
N LEU A 371 5.88 -5.13 -25.00
CA LEU A 371 5.73 -6.57 -24.80
C LEU A 371 6.11 -7.34 -26.07
N LEU A 372 5.70 -6.89 -27.25
CA LEU A 372 6.12 -7.49 -28.52
C LEU A 372 7.62 -7.35 -28.77
N ASP A 373 8.19 -6.18 -28.49
CA ASP A 373 9.62 -5.92 -28.70
C ASP A 373 10.50 -6.70 -27.72
N GLY A 374 10.00 -6.97 -26.51
CA GLY A 374 10.67 -7.78 -25.50
C GLY A 374 10.70 -9.28 -25.81
N LEU A 375 9.83 -9.78 -26.71
CA LEU A 375 9.87 -11.17 -27.15
C LEU A 375 10.94 -11.36 -28.24
N SER A 376 11.86 -12.30 -28.00
CA SER A 376 12.86 -12.71 -29.01
C SER A 376 12.18 -13.30 -30.25
N ASP A 377 12.87 -13.31 -31.39
CA ASP A 377 12.34 -13.92 -32.62
C ASP A 377 12.06 -15.42 -32.46
N GLU A 378 12.86 -16.10 -31.63
CA GLU A 378 12.64 -17.50 -31.27
C GLU A 378 11.37 -17.68 -30.45
N ASP A 379 11.10 -16.78 -29.48
CA ASP A 379 9.90 -16.86 -28.64
C ASP A 379 8.64 -16.47 -29.41
N LYS A 380 8.74 -15.50 -30.32
CA LYS A 380 7.67 -15.21 -31.30
C LYS A 380 7.39 -16.43 -32.18
N ALA A 381 8.42 -17.13 -32.65
CA ALA A 381 8.27 -18.35 -33.43
C ALA A 381 7.63 -19.49 -32.61
N LYS A 382 8.00 -19.66 -31.34
CA LYS A 382 7.37 -20.61 -30.41
C LYS A 382 5.90 -20.27 -30.17
N CYS A 383 5.59 -19.00 -29.88
CA CYS A 383 4.21 -18.53 -29.70
C CYS A 383 3.35 -18.80 -30.93
N ARG A 384 3.87 -18.54 -32.14
CA ARG A 384 3.18 -18.82 -33.42
C ARG A 384 2.91 -20.30 -33.69
N LYS A 385 3.67 -21.22 -33.08
CA LYS A 385 3.44 -22.67 -33.20
C LYS A 385 2.27 -23.15 -32.33
N SER A 386 1.99 -22.46 -31.22
CA SER A 386 0.82 -22.76 -30.37
C SER A 386 -0.43 -22.07 -30.90
N SER A 387 -1.58 -22.74 -30.85
CA SER A 387 -2.88 -22.15 -31.26
C SER A 387 -3.21 -20.89 -30.46
N ARG A 388 -2.89 -20.91 -29.16
CA ARG A 388 -3.11 -19.82 -28.21
C ARG A 388 -2.17 -18.64 -28.43
N GLY A 389 -0.85 -18.87 -28.47
CA GLY A 389 0.14 -17.82 -28.71
C GLY A 389 -0.01 -17.17 -30.09
N LYS A 390 -0.42 -17.93 -31.11
CA LYS A 390 -0.75 -17.38 -32.43
C LYS A 390 -1.94 -16.41 -32.38
N ARG A 391 -2.98 -16.75 -31.59
CA ARG A 391 -4.16 -15.88 -31.42
C ARG A 391 -3.80 -14.62 -30.64
N MET A 392 -3.05 -14.76 -29.55
CA MET A 392 -2.53 -13.63 -28.77
C MET A 392 -1.74 -12.66 -29.66
N LEU A 393 -0.71 -13.14 -30.36
CA LEU A 393 0.12 -12.28 -31.22
C LEU A 393 -0.73 -11.58 -32.28
N ARG A 394 -1.67 -12.29 -32.91
CA ARG A 394 -2.59 -11.69 -33.89
C ARG A 394 -3.47 -10.61 -33.28
N ASN A 395 -4.01 -10.83 -32.08
CA ASN A 395 -4.86 -9.84 -31.41
C ASN A 395 -4.06 -8.58 -31.08
N ILE A 396 -2.86 -8.73 -30.53
CA ILE A 396 -1.98 -7.60 -30.22
C ILE A 396 -1.61 -6.83 -31.49
N GLU A 397 -1.14 -7.54 -32.53
CA GLU A 397 -0.79 -6.93 -33.83
C GLU A 397 -2.01 -6.23 -34.47
N ALA A 398 -3.22 -6.79 -34.35
CA ALA A 398 -4.44 -6.21 -34.91
C ALA A 398 -4.90 -4.95 -34.16
N GLU A 399 -4.83 -4.94 -32.81
CA GLU A 399 -5.22 -3.75 -32.04
C GLU A 399 -4.21 -2.62 -32.18
N LEU A 400 -2.90 -2.92 -32.24
CA LEU A 400 -1.86 -1.92 -32.50
C LEU A 400 -2.03 -1.20 -33.85
N VAL A 401 -2.77 -1.78 -34.80
CA VAL A 401 -3.08 -1.18 -36.11
C VAL A 401 -4.27 -0.21 -36.04
N LYS A 402 -5.15 -0.30 -35.04
CA LYS A 402 -6.40 0.48 -35.03
C LYS A 402 -6.22 1.97 -34.73
N ASP A 403 -5.07 2.39 -34.18
CA ASP A 403 -4.66 3.78 -33.85
C ASP A 403 -5.64 4.62 -32.98
N ASP A 404 -6.85 4.14 -32.73
CA ASP A 404 -7.90 4.75 -31.92
C ASP A 404 -7.89 4.13 -30.51
N TRP A 405 -7.22 4.82 -29.58
CA TRP A 405 -7.04 4.37 -28.20
C TRP A 405 -7.48 5.46 -27.22
N ASP A 406 -8.40 5.10 -26.32
CA ASP A 406 -8.96 5.98 -25.29
C ASP A 406 -8.60 5.49 -23.87
N THR A 407 -7.42 4.87 -23.68
CA THR A 407 -7.07 4.28 -22.36
C THR A 407 -7.10 5.32 -21.24
N PRO A 408 -6.54 6.54 -21.38
CA PRO A 408 -6.58 7.54 -20.32
C PRO A 408 -8.00 7.89 -19.88
N GLU A 409 -8.91 8.12 -20.82
CA GLU A 409 -10.31 8.45 -20.60
C GLU A 409 -11.05 7.29 -19.92
N GLU A 410 -10.79 6.06 -20.37
CA GLU A 410 -11.33 4.86 -19.73
C GLU A 410 -10.83 4.69 -18.30
N ILE A 411 -9.54 4.89 -18.03
CA ILE A 411 -8.95 4.79 -16.69
C ILE A 411 -9.57 5.84 -15.77
N ILE A 412 -9.68 7.09 -16.22
CA ILE A 412 -10.32 8.17 -15.44
C ILE A 412 -11.77 7.81 -15.11
N LYS A 413 -12.51 7.27 -16.08
CA LYS A 413 -13.89 6.84 -15.87
C LYS A 413 -13.99 5.68 -14.87
N ASP A 414 -13.12 4.69 -14.97
CA ASP A 414 -13.07 3.53 -14.08
C ASP A 414 -12.71 3.97 -12.65
N LEU A 415 -11.74 4.89 -12.50
CA LEU A 415 -11.36 5.51 -11.24
C LEU A 415 -12.52 6.28 -10.60
N ASN A 416 -13.14 7.21 -11.35
CA ASN A 416 -14.26 7.99 -10.87
C ASN A 416 -15.40 7.07 -10.41
N SER A 417 -15.70 6.02 -11.18
CA SER A 417 -16.72 5.05 -10.79
C SER A 417 -16.38 4.33 -9.48
N ALA A 418 -15.12 3.90 -9.30
CA ALA A 418 -14.65 3.23 -8.08
C ALA A 418 -14.62 4.15 -6.84
N LEU A 419 -14.50 5.46 -7.07
CA LEU A 419 -14.55 6.51 -6.04
C LEU A 419 -15.97 7.00 -5.72
N GLY A 420 -17.00 6.44 -6.36
CA GLY A 420 -18.39 6.90 -6.18
C GLY A 420 -18.70 8.23 -6.87
N LEU A 421 -17.84 8.65 -7.80
CA LEU A 421 -17.94 9.92 -8.54
C LEU A 421 -18.57 9.69 -9.93
N ASP A 422 -19.23 10.72 -10.45
CA ASP A 422 -19.72 10.76 -11.83
C ASP A 422 -18.57 11.04 -12.83
N LYS A 423 -18.91 11.15 -14.12
CA LYS A 423 -17.93 11.40 -15.18
C LYS A 423 -17.22 12.74 -15.03
N ASP A 424 -17.83 13.70 -14.33
CA ASP A 424 -17.30 15.04 -14.09
C ASP A 424 -16.55 15.13 -12.74
N GLY A 425 -16.35 14.00 -12.05
CA GLY A 425 -15.68 13.95 -10.74
C GLY A 425 -16.53 14.46 -9.58
N LYS A 426 -17.85 14.62 -9.76
CA LYS A 426 -18.78 15.03 -8.70
C LYS A 426 -19.37 13.82 -8.01
N VAL A 427 -19.72 13.97 -6.74
CA VAL A 427 -20.41 12.91 -5.97
C VAL A 427 -21.72 12.58 -6.69
N LYS A 428 -21.94 11.30 -7.02
CA LYS A 428 -23.20 10.86 -7.63
C LYS A 428 -24.37 11.24 -6.71
N SER A 429 -25.23 12.15 -7.14
CA SER A 429 -26.44 12.49 -6.39
C SER A 429 -27.32 11.25 -6.28
N ARG A 430 -27.71 10.85 -5.06
CA ARG A 430 -28.71 9.80 -4.83
C ARG A 430 -29.96 10.13 -5.67
N ARG A 431 -30.35 9.21 -6.55
CA ARG A 431 -31.68 9.19 -7.16
C ARG A 431 -32.57 8.26 -6.38
#